data_AF-A0ABD6BRH7-F1
#
_entry.id   AF-A0ABD6BRH7-F1
#
_cell.length_a   1.000
_cell.length_b   1.000
_cell.length_c   1.000
_cell.angle_alpha   90.00
_cell.angle_beta   90.00
_cell.angle_gamma   90.00
#
_symmetry.space_group_name_H-M   'P 1'
#
loop_
_entity.id
_entity.type
_entity.pdbx_description
1 polymer ?
#
loop_
_entity_poly.entity_id
_entity_poly.type
_entity_poly.pdbx_seq_one_letter_code
_entity_poly.pdbx_strand_id
1 'polypeptide(L)' 'AAGLSVVAVEDQTPELSVGRLLLVDRDTVLLSVQPASEMPTVGEEAAFWSDGTGFARVLAALIRQAFV' A
#
# COMPACT_ATOMS: atom_id res chain seq x y z
N ALA A 1 15.91 13.53 -9.20
CA ALA A 1 14.69 12.75 -8.90
C ALA A 1 15.00 11.28 -9.14
N ALA A 2 14.72 10.38 -8.19
CA ALA A 2 15.20 8.99 -8.17
C ALA A 2 14.42 8.00 -9.06
N GLY A 3 13.78 8.45 -10.16
CA GLY A 3 13.09 7.56 -11.10
C GLY A 3 11.81 6.88 -10.60
N LEU A 4 11.24 7.32 -9.47
CA LEU A 4 9.96 6.81 -8.99
C LEU A 4 8.80 7.30 -9.87
N SER A 5 7.92 6.36 -10.26
CA SER A 5 6.60 6.65 -10.83
C SER A 5 5.56 6.64 -9.71
N VAL A 6 4.85 7.75 -9.52
CA VAL A 6 3.76 7.86 -8.56
C VAL A 6 2.46 7.83 -9.34
N VAL A 7 1.62 6.83 -9.08
CA VAL A 7 0.25 6.77 -9.61
C VAL A 7 -0.68 7.25 -8.50
N ALA A 8 -1.29 8.42 -8.70
CA ALA A 8 -2.36 8.87 -7.83
C ALA A 8 -3.60 8.04 -8.16
N VAL A 9 -4.04 7.22 -7.22
CA VAL A 9 -5.31 6.50 -7.32
C VAL A 9 -6.38 7.41 -6.73
N GLU A 10 -7.32 7.88 -7.56
CA GLU A 10 -8.49 8.60 -7.08
C GLU A 10 -9.35 7.65 -6.24
N ASP A 11 -9.58 8.03 -4.99
CA ASP A 11 -10.35 7.23 -4.06
C ASP A 11 -11.83 7.29 -4.41
N GLN A 12 -12.35 6.20 -4.97
CA GLN A 12 -13.78 6.10 -5.30
C GLN A 12 -14.67 5.95 -4.06
N THR A 13 -14.07 5.67 -2.89
CA THR A 13 -14.74 5.50 -1.60
C THR A 13 -13.82 6.01 -0.47
N PRO A 14 -13.64 7.33 -0.31
CA PRO A 14 -12.68 7.93 0.63
C PRO A 14 -12.88 7.53 2.09
N GLU A 15 -14.07 7.05 2.44
CA GLU A 15 -14.45 6.59 3.78
C GLU A 15 -13.83 5.22 4.14
N LEU A 16 -13.23 4.51 3.18
CA LEU A 16 -12.56 3.21 3.36
C LEU A 16 -11.03 3.29 3.30
N SER A 17 -10.45 4.49 3.16
CA SER A 17 -9.02 4.68 2.90
C SER A 17 -8.17 4.55 4.16
N VAL A 18 -8.06 3.33 4.67
CA VAL A 18 -7.23 3.03 5.85
C VAL A 18 -5.77 2.78 5.49
N GLY A 19 -5.44 2.49 4.22
CA GLY A 19 -4.10 2.04 3.81
C GLY A 19 -3.44 2.84 2.69
N ARG A 20 -2.16 3.21 2.87
CA ARG A 20 -1.26 3.73 1.83
C ARG A 20 -0.30 2.64 1.38
N LEU A 21 -0.18 2.45 0.08
CA LEU A 21 0.70 1.43 -0.49
C LEU A 21 1.73 2.03 -1.45
N LEU A 22 2.97 1.58 -1.33
CA LEU A 22 4.06 1.85 -2.28
C LEU A 22 4.63 0.52 -2.80
N LEU A 23 4.70 0.39 -4.14
CA LEU A 23 5.38 -0.70 -4.82
C LEU A 23 6.70 -0.19 -5.42
N VAL A 24 7.80 -0.85 -5.08
CA VAL A 24 9.16 -0.54 -5.57
C VAL A 24 9.71 -1.74 -6.33
N ASP A 25 10.42 -1.49 -7.43
CA ASP A 25 11.17 -2.45 -8.25
C ASP A 25 10.46 -3.73 -8.73
N ARG A 26 9.13 -3.79 -8.54
CA ARG A 26 8.14 -4.83 -8.92
C ARG A 26 7.89 -5.96 -7.92
N ASP A 27 8.63 -6.02 -6.82
CA ASP A 27 8.51 -7.10 -5.82
C ASP A 27 8.68 -6.64 -4.36
N THR A 28 8.89 -5.35 -4.14
CA THR A 28 9.00 -4.76 -2.80
C THR A 28 7.76 -3.92 -2.49
N VAL A 29 7.13 -4.18 -1.35
CA VAL A 29 5.92 -3.48 -0.92
C VAL A 29 6.12 -2.84 0.44
N LEU A 30 5.76 -1.57 0.54
CA LEU A 30 5.50 -0.88 1.80
C LEU A 30 4.00 -0.66 1.90
N LEU A 31 3.38 -1.18 2.96
CA LEU A 31 1.99 -0.91 3.31
C LEU A 31 1.97 -0.18 4.65
N SER A 32 1.31 0.97 4.65
CA SER A 32 1.05 1.81 5.81
C SER A 32 -0.45 1.83 6.04
N VAL A 33 -0.86 1.78 7.30
CA VAL A 33 -2.26 1.87 7.73
C VAL A 33 -2.36 2.96 8.77
N GLN A 34 -3.24 3.93 8.52
CA GLN A 34 -3.56 5.00 9.47
C GLN A 34 -4.56 4.49 10.54
N PRO A 35 -4.65 5.14 11.70
CA PRO A 35 -5.72 4.85 12.66
C PRO A 35 -7.09 4.96 11.99
N ALA A 36 -7.98 4.04 12.33
CA ALA A 36 -9.37 4.02 11.88
C ALA A 36 -10.28 3.74 13.07
N SER A 37 -11.53 4.21 13.03
CA SER A 37 -12.53 3.96 14.08
C SER A 37 -12.75 2.46 14.34
N GLU A 38 -12.55 1.64 13.31
CA GLU A 38 -12.69 0.19 13.31
C GLU A 38 -11.45 -0.52 13.88
N MET A 39 -10.33 0.20 14.09
CA MET A 39 -9.03 -0.31 14.55
C MET A 39 -8.56 0.42 15.82
N PRO A 40 -9.28 0.31 16.95
CA PRO A 40 -9.06 1.12 18.15
C PRO A 40 -7.72 0.87 18.85
N THR A 41 -7.00 -0.20 18.50
CA THR A 41 -5.68 -0.53 19.06
C THR A 41 -4.51 0.10 18.29
N VAL A 42 -4.78 0.69 17.11
CA VAL A 42 -3.77 1.36 16.28
C VAL A 42 -3.77 2.84 16.64
N GLY A 43 -2.83 3.27 17.49
CA GLY A 43 -2.78 4.64 18.01
C GLY A 43 -2.08 5.66 17.11
N GLU A 44 -1.24 5.19 16.18
CA GLU A 44 -0.52 6.01 15.22
C GLU A 44 -0.57 5.31 13.85
N GLU A 45 0.51 5.29 13.10
CA GLU A 45 0.58 4.61 11.83
C GLU A 45 1.23 3.23 12.01
N ALA A 46 0.59 2.17 11.52
CA ALA A 46 1.20 0.86 11.42
C ALA A 46 1.72 0.66 10.00
N ALA A 47 3.04 0.56 9.85
CA ALA A 47 3.66 0.29 8.55
C ALA A 47 4.50 -0.98 8.59
N PHE A 48 4.48 -1.74 7.50
CA PHE A 48 5.40 -2.84 7.32
C PHE A 48 6.00 -2.87 5.92
N TRP A 49 7.24 -3.35 5.88
CA TRP A 49 8.05 -3.55 4.69
C TRP A 49 8.11 -5.03 4.37
N SER A 50 7.87 -5.39 3.11
CA SER A 50 7.99 -6.77 2.63
C SER A 50 8.76 -6.81 1.32
N ASP A 51 9.86 -7.57 1.32
CA ASP A 51 10.75 -7.74 0.18
C ASP A 51 11.04 -9.24 -0.03
N GLY A 52 11.02 -9.67 -1.29
CA GLY A 52 11.31 -11.04 -1.70
C GLY A 52 10.30 -12.10 -1.23
N THR A 53 9.25 -11.72 -0.52
CA THR A 53 8.27 -12.65 0.05
C THR A 53 7.16 -13.01 -0.94
N GLY A 54 6.49 -14.15 -0.71
CA GLY A 54 5.28 -14.50 -1.45
C GLY A 54 4.16 -13.46 -1.28
N PHE A 55 4.07 -12.84 -0.10
CA PHE A 55 3.12 -11.76 0.19
C PHE A 55 3.36 -10.54 -0.72
N ALA A 56 4.60 -10.07 -0.79
CA ALA A 56 4.97 -8.92 -1.63
C ALA A 56 4.70 -9.19 -3.12
N ARG A 57 4.98 -10.40 -3.58
CA ARG A 57 4.69 -10.82 -4.97
C ARG A 57 3.20 -10.82 -5.31
N VAL A 58 2.36 -11.33 -4.41
CA VAL A 58 0.90 -11.37 -4.62
C VAL A 58 0.33 -9.95 -4.70
N LEU A 59 0.69 -9.07 -3.74
CA LEU A 59 0.23 -7.69 -3.77
C LEU A 59 0.71 -6.95 -5.01
N ALA A 60 1.98 -7.09 -5.38
CA ALA A 60 2.53 -6.46 -6.59
C ALA A 60 1.78 -6.89 -7.86
N ALA A 61 1.31 -8.14 -7.94
CA ALA A 61 0.51 -8.62 -9.06
C ALA A 61 -0.89 -7.98 -9.08
N LEU A 62 -1.56 -7.90 -7.92
CA LEU A 62 -2.89 -7.30 -7.78
C LEU A 62 -2.87 -5.80 -8.13
N ILE A 63 -1.89 -5.05 -7.64
CA ILE A 63 -1.73 -3.61 -7.93
C ILE A 63 -1.56 -3.38 -9.42
N ARG A 64 -0.70 -4.17 -10.08
CA ARG A 64 -0.51 -4.07 -11.53
C ARG A 64 -1.81 -4.36 -12.26
N GLN A 65 -2.56 -5.39 -11.88
CA GLN A 65 -3.83 -5.69 -12.52
C GLN A 65 -4.87 -4.57 -12.35
N ALA A 66 -4.88 -3.91 -11.18
CA ALA A 66 -5.89 -2.91 -10.86
C ALA A 66 -5.57 -1.51 -11.42
N PHE A 67 -4.29 -1.17 -11.58
CA PHE A 67 -3.86 0.21 -11.84
C PHE A 67 -2.88 0.38 -13.01
N VAL A 68 -2.45 -0.71 -13.67
CA VAL A 68 -1.55 -0.71 -14.85
C VAL A 68 -2.22 -1.42 -16.01
#